data_AF-A0A936BRS7-F1
#
_entry.id   AF-A0A936BRS7-F1
#
_cell.length_a   1.000
_cell.length_b   1.000
_cell.length_c   1.000
_cell.angle_alpha   90.00
_cell.angle_beta   90.00
_cell.angle_gamma   90.00
#
_symmetry.space_group_name_H-M   'P 1'
#
loop_
_entity.id
_entity.type
_entity.pdbx_description
1 polymer ?
#
loop_
_entity_poly.entity_id
_entity_poly.type
_entity_poly.pdbx_seq_one_letter_code
_entity_poly.pdbx_strand_id
1 'polypeptide(L)' 'MISTSSLSRPAMGAARAGLQQGLSQVARAAQSIAKGENNPRNATDLIEGQRTMEVNARVLQKADEKLGTLLNVSV' A
#
# COMPACT_ATOMS: atom_id res chain seq x y z
N MET A 1 3.49 23.01 -19.15
CA MET A 1 3.06 21.61 -18.93
C MET A 1 3.86 21.03 -17.78
N ILE A 2 3.24 20.81 -16.62
CA ILE A 2 3.89 20.14 -15.49
C ILE A 2 3.82 18.65 -15.75
N SER A 3 4.98 18.03 -15.96
CA SER A 3 5.14 16.61 -16.25
C SER A 3 4.66 15.78 -15.06
N THR A 4 3.42 15.28 -15.12
CA THR A 4 2.81 14.45 -14.08
C THR A 4 3.46 13.07 -13.95
N SER A 5 4.28 12.67 -14.92
CA SER A 5 5.01 11.40 -14.92
C SER A 5 6.18 11.35 -13.93
N SER A 6 6.72 12.49 -13.49
CA SER A 6 7.78 12.54 -12.47
C SER A 6 7.27 12.29 -11.05
N LEU A 7 5.98 12.58 -10.77
CA LEU A 7 5.34 12.35 -9.47
C LEU A 7 4.81 10.92 -9.30
N SER A 8 4.41 10.27 -10.40
CA SER A 8 3.82 8.92 -10.39
C SER A 8 4.81 7.81 -10.03
N ARG A 9 6.07 7.90 -10.46
CA ARG A 9 7.12 6.90 -10.18
C ARG A 9 7.53 6.86 -8.71
N PRO A 10 7.84 8.00 -8.05
CA PRO A 10 8.11 8.04 -6.62
C PRO A 10 6.92 7.59 -5.78
N ALA A 11 5.70 7.98 -6.15
CA ALA A 11 4.48 7.60 -5.45
C ALA A 11 4.21 6.08 -5.53
N MET A 12 4.42 5.45 -6.69
CA MET A 12 4.36 3.99 -6.84
C MET A 12 5.44 3.28 -6.02
N GLY A 13 6.67 3.79 -6.04
CA GLY A 13 7.77 3.24 -5.24
C GLY A 13 7.47 3.29 -3.74
N ALA A 14 6.97 4.42 -3.25
CA ALA A 14 6.57 4.61 -1.85
C ALA A 14 5.38 3.71 -1.47
N ALA A 15 4.37 3.59 -2.34
CA ALA A 15 3.24 2.69 -2.10
C ALA A 15 3.69 1.22 -2.00
N ARG A 16 4.65 0.81 -2.84
CA ARG A 16 5.21 -0.55 -2.81
C ARG A 16 6.04 -0.81 -1.55
N ALA A 17 6.85 0.16 -1.12
CA ALA A 17 7.60 0.07 0.13
C ALA A 17 6.65 0.01 1.34
N GLY A 18 5.59 0.83 1.36
CA GLY A 18 4.57 0.81 2.41
C GLY A 18 3.78 -0.50 2.45
N LEU A 19 3.50 -1.13 1.30
CA LEU A 19 2.89 -2.46 1.23
C LEU A 19 3.79 -3.53 1.86
N GLN A 20 5.08 -3.53 1.55
CA GLN A 20 6.03 -4.48 2.14
C GLN A 20 6.15 -4.30 3.66
N GLN A 21 6.17 -3.05 4.13
CA GLN A 21 6.23 -2.73 5.56
C GLN A 21 4.95 -3.18 6.28
N GLY A 22 3.77 -2.87 5.73
CA GLY A 22 2.48 -3.27 6.27
C GLY A 22 2.31 -4.80 6.30
N LEU A 23 2.71 -5.50 5.24
CA LEU A 23 2.73 -6.97 5.22
C LEU A 23 3.62 -7.56 6.31
N SER A 24 4.78 -6.96 6.55
CA SER A 24 5.71 -7.41 7.59
C SER A 24 5.16 -7.17 9.00
N GLN A 25 4.44 -6.07 9.23
CA GLN A 25 3.73 -5.81 10.49
C GLN A 25 2.57 -6.81 10.69
N VAL A 26 1.73 -7.01 9.67
CA VAL A 26 0.62 -7.96 9.69
C VAL A 26 1.11 -9.38 9.96
N ALA A 27 2.18 -9.82 9.28
CA ALA A 27 2.74 -11.15 9.46
C ALA A 27 3.25 -11.39 10.89
N ARG A 28 3.94 -10.40 11.48
CA ARG A 28 4.40 -10.49 12.88
C ARG A 28 3.25 -10.52 13.87
N ALA A 29 2.28 -9.62 13.70
CA ALA A 29 1.11 -9.56 14.57
C ALA A 29 0.25 -10.84 14.48
N ALA A 30 0.05 -11.37 13.27
CA ALA A 30 -0.64 -12.64 13.03
C ALA A 30 0.10 -13.82 13.67
N GLN A 31 1.44 -13.86 13.59
CA GLN A 31 2.23 -14.89 14.27
C GLN A 31 2.12 -14.82 15.79
N SER A 32 2.16 -13.62 16.38
CA SER A 32 1.98 -13.46 17.83
C SER A 32 0.58 -13.88 18.30
N ILE A 33 -0.48 -13.52 17.55
CA ILE A 33 -1.84 -13.98 17.84
C ILE A 33 -1.95 -15.51 17.71
N ALA A 34 -1.35 -16.10 16.67
CA ALA A 34 -1.35 -17.55 16.47
C ALA A 34 -0.61 -18.31 17.59
N LYS A 35 0.37 -17.67 18.23
CA LYS A 35 1.06 -18.21 19.43
C LYS A 35 0.27 -18.03 20.73
N GLY A 36 -0.92 -17.42 20.66
CA GLY A 36 -1.78 -17.18 21.83
C GLY A 36 -1.43 -15.92 22.63
N GLU A 37 -0.58 -15.04 22.10
CA GLU A 37 -0.31 -13.74 22.74
C GLU A 37 -1.52 -12.81 22.56
N ASN A 38 -2.37 -12.76 23.59
CA ASN A 38 -3.53 -11.88 23.63
C ASN A 38 -3.12 -10.44 23.99
N ASN A 39 -2.32 -9.83 23.12
CA ASN A 39 -1.88 -8.44 23.25
C ASN A 39 -2.73 -7.56 22.32
N PRO A 40 -3.49 -6.58 22.86
CA PRO A 40 -4.30 -5.66 22.04
C PRO A 40 -3.47 -4.91 20.99
N ARG A 41 -2.16 -4.73 21.21
CA ARG A 41 -1.25 -4.16 20.19
C ARG A 41 -1.19 -4.99 18.92
N ASN A 42 -1.25 -6.32 19.00
CA ASN A 42 -1.24 -7.19 17.83
C ASN A 42 -2.49 -6.97 16.97
N ALA A 43 -3.65 -6.75 17.59
CA ALA A 43 -4.89 -6.44 16.87
C ALA A 43 -4.80 -5.06 16.20
N THR A 44 -4.23 -4.06 16.88
CA THR A 44 -3.99 -2.73 16.29
C THR A 44 -3.02 -2.80 15.11
N ASP A 45 -1.91 -3.53 15.25
CA ASP A 45 -0.90 -3.72 14.19
C ASP A 45 -1.49 -4.40 12.95
N LEU A 46 -2.42 -5.35 13.13
CA LEU A 46 -3.17 -5.95 12.02
C LEU A 46 -4.04 -4.91 11.30
N ILE A 47 -4.80 -4.10 12.05
CA ILE A 47 -5.70 -3.08 11.49
C ILE A 47 -4.90 -1.98 10.76
N GLU A 48 -3.81 -1.51 11.37
CA GLU A 48 -2.95 -0.48 10.77
C GLU A 48 -2.26 -0.99 9.51
N GLY A 49 -1.73 -2.21 9.55
CA GLY A 49 -1.13 -2.84 8.37
C GLY A 49 -2.16 -3.06 7.26
N GLN A 50 -3.37 -3.52 7.59
CA GLN A 50 -4.46 -3.68 6.63
C GLN A 50 -4.87 -2.35 5.99
N ARG A 51 -5.04 -1.28 6.78
CA ARG A 51 -5.34 0.05 6.24
C ARG A 51 -4.21 0.62 5.40
N THR A 52 -2.97 0.40 5.79
CA THR A 52 -1.79 0.79 5.00
C THR A 52 -1.79 0.09 3.65
N MET A 53 -2.11 -1.21 3.63
CA MET A 53 -2.24 -1.96 2.37
C MET A 53 -3.38 -1.42 1.50
N GLU A 54 -4.56 -1.16 2.05
CA GLU A 54 -5.70 -0.60 1.30
C GLU A 54 -5.40 0.78 0.71
N VAL A 55 -4.78 1.67 1.48
CA VAL A 55 -4.41 3.01 0.98
C VAL A 55 -3.40 2.89 -0.17
N ASN A 56 -2.38 2.06 -0.01
CA ASN A 56 -1.38 1.85 -1.07
C ASN A 56 -1.99 1.18 -2.31
N ALA A 57 -2.92 0.24 -2.14
CA ALA A 57 -3.65 -0.37 -3.25
C ALA A 57 -4.47 0.67 -4.02
N ARG A 58 -5.17 1.59 -3.32
CA ARG A 58 -5.91 2.70 -3.97
C ARG A 58 -4.98 3.65 -4.71
N VAL A 59 -3.78 3.92 -4.18
CA VAL A 59 -2.77 4.74 -4.87
C VAL A 59 -2.31 4.07 -6.15
N LEU A 60 -2.03 2.76 -6.11
CA LEU A 60 -1.66 1.99 -7.30
C LEU A 60 -2.80 1.98 -8.33
N GLN A 61 -4.04 1.77 -7.91
CA GLN A 61 -5.20 1.76 -8.79
C GLN A 61 -5.41 3.12 -9.47
N LYS A 62 -5.33 4.23 -8.73
CA LYS A 62 -5.41 5.58 -9.31
C LYS A 62 -4.22 5.90 -10.23
N ALA A 63 -3.04 5.36 -9.93
CA ALA A 63 -1.88 5.51 -10.79
C ALA A 63 -2.06 4.73 -12.11
N ASP A 64 -2.66 3.54 -12.04
CA ASP A 64 -2.99 2.70 -13.19
C ASP A 64 -4.08 3.34 -14.06
N GLU A 65 -5.16 3.86 -13.46
CA GLU A 65 -6.19 4.63 -14.17
C GLU A 65 -5.58 5.83 -14.91
N LYS A 66 -4.67 6.58 -14.27
CA LYS A 66 -3.98 7.71 -14.92
C LYS A 66 -3.08 7.27 -16.07
N LEU A 67 -2.37 6.15 -15.93
CA LEU A 67 -1.56 5.58 -17.00
C LEU A 67 -2.45 5.13 -18.18
N GLY A 68 -3.55 4.44 -17.90
CA GLY A 68 -4.55 4.05 -18.90
C GLY A 68 -5.12 5.26 -19.63
N THR A 69 -5.43 6.33 -18.91
CA THR A 69 -5.92 7.58 -19.51
C THR A 69 -4.87 8.24 -20.42
N LEU A 70 -3.59 8.28 -20.00
CA LEU A 70 -2.50 8.84 -20.81
C LEU A 70 -2.23 8.03 -22.09
N LEU A 71 -2.34 6.71 -22.01
CA LEU A 71 -2.22 5.83 -23.17
C LEU A 71 -3.40 6.00 -24.12
N ASN A 72 -4.62 6.15 -23.59
CA ASN A 72 -5.83 6.32 -24.40
C ASN A 72 -5.93 7.70 -25.07
N VAL A 73 -5.30 8.74 -24.51
CA VAL A 73 -5.18 10.08 -25.12
C VAL A 73 -4.06 10.14 -26.16
N SER A 74 -3.13 9.17 -26.16
CA SER A 74 -2.02 9.10 -27.13
C SER A 74 -2.36 8.29 -28.39
N VAL A 75 -3.64 7.90 -28.56
CA VAL A 75 -4.23 7.30 -29.77
C VAL A 75 -5.11 8.33 -30.46
#